data_AF-A0A085ZU61-F1
#
_entry.id   AF-A0A085ZU61-F1
#
_cell.length_a   1.000
_cell.length_b   1.000
_cell.length_c   1.000
_cell.angle_alpha   90.00
_cell.angle_beta   90.00
_cell.angle_gamma   90.00
#
_symmetry.space_group_name_H-M   'P 1'
#
loop_
_entity.id
_entity.type
_entity.pdbx_description
1 polymer ?
#
loop_
_entity_poly.entity_id
_entity_poly.type
_entity_poly.pdbx_seq_one_letter_code
_entity_poly.pdbx_strand_id
1 'polypeptide(L)'
;MEEYSYFDEDPKKGWGFILAFAALMLFTIMGLGIDVDEYLQHEYLRIPGWYFFVIFSIDVLMIAGLVLMFFYRKIGIFMFPALLVLHFFMHNYYLSTFLYTDVTNLFLFTGFGMLAIIPKWKFFR
;
A
#
# COMPACT_ATOMS: atom_id res chain seq x y z
N MET A 1 -8.95 -37.89 -2.86
CA MET A 1 -9.01 -36.48 -2.43
C MET A 1 -8.03 -35.75 -3.33
N GLU A 2 -8.49 -34.79 -4.13
CA GLU A 2 -7.56 -33.98 -4.93
C GLU A 2 -6.64 -33.20 -3.98
N GLU A 3 -5.34 -33.31 -4.22
CA GLU A 3 -4.31 -32.68 -3.41
C GLU A 3 -4.30 -31.18 -3.73
N TYR A 4 -4.69 -30.35 -2.76
CA TYR A 4 -4.71 -28.89 -2.92
C TYR A 4 -3.27 -28.39 -3.06
N SER A 5 -2.83 -28.13 -4.30
CA SER A 5 -1.54 -27.49 -4.56
C SER A 5 -1.68 -25.99 -4.40
N TYR A 6 -1.06 -25.45 -3.34
CA TYR A 6 -1.00 -24.03 -3.03
C TYR A 6 -0.45 -23.17 -4.19
N PHE A 7 0.28 -23.76 -5.14
CA PHE A 7 0.87 -23.08 -6.30
C PHE A 7 0.09 -23.29 -7.62
N ASP A 8 -0.91 -24.16 -7.62
CA ASP A 8 -1.77 -24.45 -8.78
C ASP A 8 -3.11 -23.72 -8.71
N GLU A 9 -3.11 -22.49 -8.21
CA GLU A 9 -4.31 -21.67 -8.25
C GLU A 9 -4.65 -21.20 -9.68
N ASP A 10 -5.95 -21.20 -9.98
CA ASP A 10 -6.59 -20.60 -11.16
C ASP A 10 -6.30 -19.06 -11.19
N PRO A 11 -6.16 -18.43 -12.37
CA PRO A 11 -6.01 -16.97 -12.50
C PRO A 11 -7.14 -16.15 -11.82
N LYS A 12 -8.28 -16.78 -11.51
CA LYS A 12 -9.37 -16.15 -10.77
C LYS A 12 -8.92 -15.62 -9.39
N LYS A 13 -9.33 -14.40 -9.07
CA LYS A 13 -9.08 -13.75 -7.78
C LYS A 13 -9.97 -14.41 -6.72
N GLY A 14 -9.36 -15.20 -5.85
CA GLY A 14 -10.07 -15.79 -4.70
C GLY A 14 -10.41 -14.74 -3.64
N TRP A 15 -11.30 -15.08 -2.71
CA TRP A 15 -11.69 -14.19 -1.63
C TRP A 15 -10.52 -13.72 -0.76
N GLY A 16 -9.52 -14.58 -0.50
CA GLY A 16 -8.32 -14.19 0.24
C GLY A 16 -7.53 -13.07 -0.45
N PHE A 17 -7.38 -13.13 -1.77
CA PHE A 17 -6.75 -12.06 -2.55
C PHE A 17 -7.56 -10.77 -2.51
N ILE A 18 -8.89 -10.86 -2.69
CA ILE A 18 -9.77 -9.69 -2.67
C ILE A 18 -9.77 -9.02 -1.30
N LEU A 19 -9.85 -9.79 -0.21
CA LEU A 19 -9.85 -9.28 1.16
C LEU A 19 -8.50 -8.67 1.53
N ALA A 20 -7.39 -9.32 1.18
CA ALA A 20 -6.05 -8.74 1.38
C ALA A 20 -5.91 -7.42 0.62
N PHE A 21 -6.36 -7.37 -0.64
CA PHE A 21 -6.31 -6.16 -1.44
C PHE A 21 -7.20 -5.05 -0.88
N ALA A 22 -8.42 -5.38 -0.46
CA ALA A 22 -9.34 -4.44 0.17
C ALA A 22 -8.76 -3.85 1.46
N ALA A 23 -8.11 -4.68 2.29
CA ALA A 23 -7.43 -4.22 3.50
C ALA A 23 -6.28 -3.26 3.16
N LEU A 24 -5.41 -3.59 2.20
CA LEU A 24 -4.33 -2.71 1.76
C LEU A 24 -4.87 -1.38 1.21
N MET A 25 -5.94 -1.42 0.43
CA MET A 25 -6.59 -0.23 -0.11
C MET A 25 -7.18 0.65 1.00
N LEU A 26 -7.87 0.04 1.97
CA LEU A 26 -8.45 0.75 3.11
C LEU A 26 -7.38 1.53 3.87
N PHE A 27 -6.28 0.87 4.25
CA PHE A 27 -5.21 1.54 5.00
C PHE A 27 -4.46 2.59 4.19
N THR A 28 -4.35 2.41 2.87
CA THR A 28 -3.78 3.43 1.98
C THR A 28 -4.68 4.67 1.89
N ILE A 29 -6.00 4.48 1.79
CA ILE A 29 -6.96 5.61 1.81
C ILE A 29 -6.97 6.29 3.19
N MET A 30 -6.83 5.53 4.28
CA MET A 30 -6.69 6.11 5.61
C MET A 30 -5.41 6.95 5.75
N GLY A 31 -4.28 6.50 5.18
CA GLY A 31 -3.04 7.29 5.10
C GLY A 31 -3.26 8.63 4.40
N LEU A 32 -3.80 8.59 3.18
CA LEU A 32 -4.20 9.80 2.44
C LEU A 32 -5.14 10.71 3.24
N GLY A 33 -6.06 10.14 4.03
CA GLY A 33 -6.94 10.90 4.91
C GLY A 33 -6.18 11.69 5.99
N ILE A 34 -5.15 11.09 6.57
CA ILE A 34 -4.26 11.77 7.54
C ILE A 34 -3.54 12.92 6.86
N ASP A 35 -3.02 12.73 5.65
CA ASP A 35 -2.31 13.76 4.91
C ASP A 35 -3.20 14.93 4.52
N VAL A 36 -4.47 14.64 4.18
CA VAL A 36 -5.49 15.67 3.97
C VAL A 36 -5.74 16.45 5.25
N ASP A 37 -5.86 15.78 6.40
CA ASP A 37 -6.03 16.46 7.69
C ASP A 37 -4.82 17.33 8.03
N GLU A 38 -3.60 16.84 7.81
CA GLU A 38 -2.35 17.61 7.96
C GLU A 38 -2.30 18.81 7.02
N TYR A 39 -2.74 18.65 5.76
CA TYR A 39 -2.84 19.74 4.80
C TYR A 39 -3.86 20.79 5.24
N LEU A 40 -5.01 20.40 5.77
CA LEU A 40 -5.99 21.35 6.28
C LEU A 40 -5.49 22.12 7.51
N GLN A 41 -4.55 21.54 8.26
CA GLN A 41 -3.98 22.10 9.48
C GLN A 41 -2.56 22.66 9.28
N HIS A 42 -2.06 22.73 8.05
CA HIS A 42 -0.65 22.99 7.78
C HIS A 42 -0.13 24.33 8.30
N GLU A 43 -0.95 25.39 8.32
CA GLU A 43 -0.57 26.69 8.86
C GLU A 43 -0.32 26.63 10.37
N TYR A 44 -1.14 25.87 11.10
CA TYR A 44 -1.01 25.66 12.54
C TYR A 44 0.20 24.77 12.86
N LEU A 45 0.36 23.69 12.09
CA LEU A 45 1.46 22.73 12.24
C LEU A 45 2.79 23.26 11.67
N ARG A 46 2.76 24.41 10.98
CA ARG A 46 3.92 25.04 10.32
C ARG A 46 4.59 24.12 9.29
N ILE A 47 3.79 23.33 8.56
CA ILE A 47 4.27 22.45 7.50
C ILE A 47 4.30 23.24 6.19
N PRO A 48 5.44 23.28 5.47
CA PRO A 48 5.53 24.05 4.24
C PRO A 48 4.75 23.38 3.10
N GLY A 49 4.10 24.19 2.27
CA GLY A 49 3.23 23.71 1.18
C GLY A 49 3.90 22.73 0.20
N TRP A 50 5.21 22.86 -0.05
CA TRP A 50 5.94 21.94 -0.95
C TRP A 50 5.92 20.49 -0.46
N TYR A 51 5.85 20.28 0.86
CA TYR A 51 5.78 18.94 1.46
C TYR A 51 4.57 18.19 0.95
N PHE A 52 3.41 18.86 0.88
CA PHE A 52 2.16 18.23 0.45
C PHE A 52 2.15 17.85 -1.02
N PHE A 53 2.83 18.61 -1.89
CA PHE A 53 3.03 18.18 -3.28
C PHE A 53 3.80 16.86 -3.36
N VAL A 54 4.78 16.66 -2.47
CA VAL A 54 5.55 15.41 -2.42
C VAL A 54 4.71 14.29 -1.84
N ILE A 55 4.06 14.49 -0.69
CA ILE A 55 3.34 13.42 0.01
C ILE A 55 2.12 12.94 -0.79
N PHE A 56 1.31 13.84 -1.33
CA PHE A 56 0.17 13.46 -2.18
C PHE A 56 0.62 12.81 -3.49
N SER A 57 1.81 13.14 -4.01
CA SER A 57 2.38 12.41 -5.15
C SER A 57 2.71 10.97 -4.77
N ILE A 58 3.27 10.75 -3.57
CA ILE A 58 3.55 9.41 -3.05
C ILE A 58 2.24 8.63 -2.86
N ASP A 59 1.19 9.23 -2.28
CA ASP A 59 -0.13 8.61 -2.14
C ASP A 59 -0.70 8.13 -3.48
N VAL A 60 -0.72 9.02 -4.47
CA VAL A 60 -1.25 8.68 -5.81
C VAL A 60 -0.45 7.53 -6.42
N LEU A 61 0.88 7.54 -6.27
CA LEU A 61 1.73 6.45 -6.76
C LEU A 61 1.52 5.15 -5.97
N MET A 62 1.25 5.21 -4.67
CA MET A 62 0.91 4.03 -3.85
C MET A 62 -0.41 3.41 -4.31
N ILE A 63 -1.45 4.22 -4.51
CA ILE A 63 -2.73 3.78 -5.05
C ILE A 63 -2.53 3.16 -6.44
N ALA A 64 -1.73 3.79 -7.31
CA ALA A 64 -1.38 3.24 -8.61
C ALA A 64 -0.64 1.89 -8.48
N GLY A 65 0.24 1.74 -7.51
CA GLY A 65 0.94 0.48 -7.21
C GLY A 65 -0.01 -0.64 -6.82
N LEU A 66 -0.99 -0.35 -5.96
CA LEU A 66 -2.06 -1.28 -5.65
C LEU A 66 -2.86 -1.65 -6.90
N VAL A 67 -3.32 -0.67 -7.69
CA VAL A 67 -4.09 -0.93 -8.91
C VAL A 67 -3.31 -1.83 -9.88
N LEU A 68 -2.02 -1.55 -10.09
CA LEU A 68 -1.14 -2.37 -10.92
C LEU A 68 -1.02 -3.80 -10.38
N MET A 69 -0.85 -3.96 -9.07
CA MET A 69 -0.82 -5.27 -8.42
C MET A 69 -2.15 -6.03 -8.57
N PHE A 70 -3.30 -5.35 -8.51
CA PHE A 70 -4.61 -5.96 -8.77
C PHE A 70 -4.74 -6.49 -10.21
N PHE A 71 -4.10 -5.85 -11.18
CA PHE A 71 -4.03 -6.31 -12.56
C PHE A 71 -2.85 -7.27 -12.85
N TYR A 72 -2.28 -7.86 -11.80
CA TYR A 72 -1.16 -8.78 -11.90
C TYR A 72 0.07 -8.16 -12.61
N ARG A 73 0.40 -6.90 -12.34
CA ARG A 73 1.63 -6.27 -12.83
C ARG A 73 2.71 -6.34 -11.76
N LYS A 74 3.87 -6.94 -12.08
CA LYS A 74 4.97 -7.15 -11.11
C LYS A 74 5.47 -5.85 -10.51
N ILE A 75 5.49 -4.78 -11.31
CA ILE A 75 5.96 -3.48 -10.86
C ILE A 75 5.17 -2.97 -9.64
N GLY A 76 3.86 -3.28 -9.55
CA GLY A 76 3.04 -2.89 -8.40
C GLY A 76 3.50 -3.52 -7.08
N ILE A 77 3.96 -4.78 -7.12
CA ILE A 77 4.45 -5.51 -5.93
C ILE A 77 5.68 -4.84 -5.32
N PHE A 78 6.57 -4.29 -6.15
CA PHE A 78 7.79 -3.62 -5.66
C PHE A 78 7.55 -2.14 -5.40
N MET A 79 6.78 -1.48 -6.26
CA MET A 79 6.50 -0.06 -6.18
C MET A 79 5.71 0.29 -4.92
N PHE A 80 4.67 -0.48 -4.58
CA PHE A 80 3.83 -0.21 -3.41
C PHE A 80 4.62 -0.19 -2.08
N PRO A 81 5.32 -1.25 -1.66
CA PRO A 81 6.05 -1.25 -0.39
C PRO A 81 7.21 -0.24 -0.39
N ALA A 82 7.86 0.01 -1.54
CA ALA A 82 8.91 1.02 -1.62
C ALA A 82 8.36 2.43 -1.36
N LEU A 83 7.22 2.77 -1.97
CA LEU A 83 6.55 4.04 -1.75
C LEU A 83 5.96 4.16 -0.35
N LEU A 84 5.41 3.07 0.20
CA LEU A 84 4.91 3.04 1.57
C LEU A 84 6.01 3.31 2.60
N VAL A 85 7.20 2.73 2.40
CA VAL A 85 8.37 3.01 3.24
C VAL A 85 8.85 4.45 3.07
N LEU A 86 8.83 4.97 1.84
CA LEU A 86 9.17 6.36 1.57
C LEU A 86 8.18 7.31 2.26
N HIS A 87 6.88 7.04 2.16
CA HIS A 87 5.81 7.76 2.84
C HIS A 87 6.05 7.80 4.35
N PHE A 88 6.24 6.63 4.96
CA PHE A 88 6.57 6.50 6.37
C PHE A 88 7.79 7.33 6.78
N PHE A 89 8.85 7.31 5.97
CA PHE A 89 10.04 8.10 6.25
C PHE A 89 9.83 9.61 6.09
N MET A 90 8.97 10.05 5.17
CA MET A 90 8.59 11.45 5.09
C MET A 90 7.90 11.89 6.38
N HIS A 91 6.91 11.16 6.90
CA HIS A 91 6.31 11.56 8.19
C HIS A 91 7.27 11.40 9.37
N ASN A 92 7.98 10.29 9.46
CA ASN A 92 8.82 9.99 10.63
C ASN A 92 10.06 10.89 10.71
N TYR A 93 10.74 11.18 9.60
CA TYR A 93 11.95 12.01 9.63
C TYR A 93 11.68 13.48 9.37
N TYR A 94 10.74 13.83 8.49
CA TYR A 94 10.47 15.24 8.19
C TYR A 94 9.53 15.86 9.21
N LEU A 95 8.44 15.17 9.57
CA LEU A 95 7.45 15.66 10.54
C LEU A 95 7.68 15.16 11.97
N SER A 96 8.61 14.23 12.19
CA SER A 96 8.78 13.55 13.49
C SER A 96 7.52 12.84 13.97
N THR A 97 6.68 12.38 13.01
CA THR A 97 5.39 11.74 13.27
C THR A 97 5.46 10.26 12.92
N PHE A 98 5.17 9.39 13.89
CA PHE A 98 5.12 7.96 13.65
C PHE A 98 3.71 7.52 13.23
N LEU A 99 3.54 7.24 11.94
CA LEU A 99 2.26 6.78 11.40
C LEU A 99 2.08 5.26 11.60
N TYR A 100 1.20 4.90 12.55
CA TYR A 100 0.79 3.50 12.75
C TYR A 100 0.05 2.93 11.55
N THR A 101 -0.62 3.78 10.76
CA THR A 101 -1.28 3.40 9.51
C THR A 101 -0.27 2.79 8.54
N ASP A 102 0.90 3.41 8.36
CA ASP A 102 1.91 2.94 7.42
C ASP A 102 2.53 1.61 7.84
N VAL A 103 2.90 1.51 9.13
CA VAL A 103 3.48 0.28 9.68
C VAL A 103 2.47 -0.86 9.62
N THR A 104 1.21 -0.58 9.91
CA THR A 104 0.12 -1.57 9.79
C THR A 104 -0.07 -1.99 8.34
N ASN A 105 -0.04 -1.06 7.39
CA ASN A 105 -0.17 -1.36 5.97
C ASN A 105 1.02 -2.20 5.47
N LEU A 106 2.23 -1.95 5.97
CA LEU A 106 3.42 -2.72 5.64
C LEU A 106 3.33 -4.14 6.22
N PHE A 107 2.81 -4.29 7.44
CA PHE A 107 2.51 -5.58 8.04
C PHE A 107 1.43 -6.33 7.25
N LEU A 108 0.36 -5.66 6.84
CA LEU A 108 -0.69 -6.26 6.01
C LEU A 108 -0.14 -6.72 4.66
N PHE A 109 0.75 -5.93 4.06
CA PHE A 109 1.37 -6.27 2.79
C PHE A 109 2.28 -7.50 2.92
N THR A 110 3.20 -7.48 3.87
CA THR A 110 4.18 -8.57 4.07
C THR A 110 3.54 -9.83 4.63
N GLY A 111 2.55 -9.71 5.53
CA GLY A 111 1.85 -10.81 6.16
C GLY A 111 0.75 -11.40 5.29
N PHE A 112 -0.28 -10.61 4.93
CA PHE A 112 -1.47 -11.12 4.24
C PHE A 112 -1.40 -10.95 2.72
N GLY A 113 -0.87 -9.81 2.26
CA GLY A 113 -0.74 -9.51 0.83
C GLY A 113 0.17 -10.51 0.14
N MET A 114 1.39 -10.70 0.64
CA MET A 114 2.36 -11.63 0.03
C MET A 114 1.87 -13.07 0.07
N LEU A 115 1.21 -13.52 1.13
CA LEU A 115 0.61 -14.86 1.17
C LEU A 115 -0.46 -15.05 0.08
N ALA A 116 -1.25 -14.03 -0.22
CA ALA A 116 -2.22 -14.10 -1.31
C ALA A 116 -1.60 -13.93 -2.72
N ILE A 117 -0.44 -13.28 -2.81
CA ILE A 117 0.27 -12.98 -4.07
C ILE A 117 1.16 -14.14 -4.52
N ILE A 118 1.87 -14.79 -3.60
CA ILE A 118 2.84 -15.87 -3.89
C ILE A 118 2.23 -17.03 -4.70
N PRO A 119 1.06 -17.59 -4.35
CA PRO A 119 0.37 -18.62 -5.15
C PRO A 119 0.14 -18.23 -6.61
N LYS A 120 -0.09 -16.93 -6.84
CA LYS A 120 -0.47 -16.37 -8.14
C LYS A 120 0.71 -15.74 -8.88
N TRP A 121 1.93 -15.86 -8.37
CA TRP A 121 3.13 -15.22 -8.91
C TRP A 121 3.33 -15.48 -10.42
N LYS A 122 2.98 -16.68 -10.90
CA LYS A 122 3.06 -17.07 -12.32
C LYS A 122 2.20 -16.20 -13.26
N PHE A 123 1.15 -15.56 -12.74
CA PHE A 123 0.27 -14.69 -13.51
C PHE A 123 0.75 -13.24 -13.55
N PHE A 124 1.65 -12.86 -12.64
CA PHE A 124 2.21 -11.52 -12.65
C PHE A 124 3.13 -11.35 -13.85
N ARG A 125 2.92 -10.27 -14.62
CA ARG A 125 3.74 -9.88 -15.77
C ARG A 125 4.53 -8.61 -15.48
#